data_AF-A0A965GWE8-F1
#
_entry.id   AF-A0A965GWE8-F1
#
_cell.length_a   1.000
_cell.length_b   1.000
_cell.length_c   1.000
_cell.angle_alpha   90.00
_cell.angle_beta   90.00
_cell.angle_gamma   90.00
#
_symmetry.space_group_name_H-M   'P 1'
#
loop_
_entity.id
_entity.type
_entity.pdbx_description
1 polymer ?
#
loop_
_entity_poly.entity_id
_entity_poly.type
_entity_poly.pdbx_seq_one_letter_code
_entity_poly.pdbx_strand_id
1 'polypeptide(L)'
;MENPPRYQGLPIALNPGVTDTKHFFAALDNFTRTFAFRTGDQVLFLADPLLDSRVIDAIGAHARARGATMRVYMEPSCRVERIPDEVKPLLSKASFVVSTWFCSILDPFCIGLRKQGQRWVKITYFRNLDLLHTPQARFPIEIVGEITRATARRYPVGTDFDIHFTDQRGSDFRIHFTPEMRNNMLATNRWRGRMDASEDGCYVHYLAAHGPNLWDHNAVKNDLSVPTQMSGVLCPQWAVGFAEPFKEPIGVHFEGEYVSRVEGESKEAQILREMLVGGRMIEGGGCGFNPKAPRHTIYPAGSNSPGALHFGIDLAKPADYIRRVMPDWEEPPVHVDLVMLDGTVRAGDNLLVDKGFLCALRDPEVIEMASRYGDPVDLLEGWV
;
A
#
# COMPACT_ATOMS: atom_id res chain seq x y z
N MET A 1 -32.50 -11.70 36.75
CA MET A 1 -32.78 -11.18 35.39
C MET A 1 -32.41 -12.30 34.43
N GLU A 2 -33.40 -12.87 33.75
CA GLU A 2 -33.15 -13.87 32.72
C GLU A 2 -32.42 -13.21 31.54
N ASN A 3 -31.40 -13.89 31.02
CA ASN A 3 -30.74 -13.43 29.80
C ASN A 3 -31.78 -13.37 28.68
N PRO A 4 -31.89 -12.25 27.94
CA PRO A 4 -32.82 -12.18 26.83
C PRO A 4 -32.49 -13.28 25.80
N PRO A 5 -33.51 -13.83 25.10
CA PRO A 5 -33.30 -14.86 24.09
C PRO A 5 -32.30 -14.37 23.03
N ARG A 6 -31.24 -15.14 22.83
CA ARG A 6 -30.32 -14.96 21.69
C ARG A 6 -31.04 -15.42 20.43
N TYR A 7 -31.72 -14.49 19.76
CA TYR A 7 -32.22 -14.72 18.41
C TYR A 7 -31.02 -14.86 17.48
N GLN A 8 -30.88 -16.03 16.87
CA GLN A 8 -29.82 -16.32 15.92
C GLN A 8 -30.41 -16.39 14.51
N GLY A 9 -30.19 -15.33 13.72
CA GLY A 9 -30.61 -15.23 12.32
C GLY A 9 -29.52 -15.62 11.30
N LEU A 10 -28.31 -15.92 11.77
CA LEU A 10 -27.16 -16.29 10.94
C LEU A 10 -26.60 -17.65 11.40
N PRO A 11 -26.01 -18.43 10.47
CA PRO A 11 -25.31 -19.67 10.84
C PRO A 11 -24.28 -19.42 11.94
N ILE A 12 -24.10 -20.40 12.83
CA ILE A 12 -22.97 -20.39 13.77
C ILE A 12 -21.69 -20.41 12.93
N ALA A 13 -20.74 -19.54 13.25
CA ALA A 13 -19.43 -19.56 12.62
C ALA A 13 -18.81 -20.96 12.76
N LEU A 14 -18.20 -21.46 11.68
CA LEU A 14 -17.53 -22.75 11.73
C LEU A 14 -16.42 -22.71 12.79
N ASN A 15 -16.23 -23.83 13.48
CA ASN A 15 -15.11 -23.97 14.41
C ASN A 15 -13.80 -23.73 13.64
N PRO A 16 -12.93 -22.80 14.09
CA PRO A 16 -11.67 -22.49 13.40
C PRO A 16 -10.83 -23.75 13.11
N GLY A 17 -10.80 -24.72 14.03
CA GLY A 17 -10.08 -26.00 13.83
C GLY A 17 -10.55 -26.82 12.63
N VAL A 18 -11.72 -26.53 12.05
CA VAL A 18 -12.24 -27.15 10.81
C VAL A 18 -11.67 -26.48 9.56
N THR A 19 -11.40 -25.17 9.61
CA THR A 19 -11.04 -24.37 8.43
C THR A 19 -9.61 -23.83 8.43
N ASP A 20 -8.96 -23.78 9.60
CA ASP A 20 -7.65 -23.13 9.75
C ASP A 20 -6.57 -23.81 8.93
N THR A 21 -6.58 -25.15 8.87
CA THR A 21 -5.61 -25.90 8.06
C THR A 21 -5.71 -25.50 6.58
N LYS A 22 -6.90 -25.54 5.97
CA LYS A 22 -7.07 -25.19 4.56
C LYS A 22 -6.72 -23.71 4.29
N HIS A 23 -7.09 -22.81 5.19
CA HIS A 23 -6.80 -21.38 5.05
C HIS A 23 -5.30 -21.11 5.13
N PHE A 24 -4.61 -21.79 6.05
CA PHE A 24 -3.18 -21.67 6.20
C PHE A 24 -2.42 -22.21 4.98
N PHE A 25 -2.81 -23.36 4.43
CA PHE A 25 -2.19 -23.86 3.19
C PHE A 25 -2.41 -22.93 1.99
N ALA A 26 -3.57 -22.29 1.87
CA ALA A 26 -3.81 -21.29 0.84
C ALA A 26 -2.93 -20.03 1.01
N ALA A 27 -2.75 -19.56 2.25
CA ALA A 27 -1.83 -18.46 2.54
C ALA A 27 -0.36 -18.83 2.26
N LEU A 28 0.04 -20.07 2.56
CA LEU A 28 1.37 -20.59 2.24
C LEU A 28 1.60 -20.70 0.74
N ASP A 29 0.59 -21.10 -0.05
CA ASP A 29 0.69 -21.10 -1.52
C ASP A 29 0.99 -19.69 -2.03
N ASN A 30 0.17 -18.69 -1.65
CA ASN A 30 0.40 -17.29 -1.97
C ASN A 30 1.78 -16.80 -1.54
N PHE A 31 2.19 -17.07 -0.28
CA PHE A 31 3.52 -16.77 0.23
C PHE A 31 4.58 -17.32 -0.72
N THR A 32 4.56 -18.63 -0.99
CA THR A 32 5.62 -19.25 -1.81
C THR A 32 5.65 -18.73 -3.24
N ARG A 33 4.47 -18.47 -3.83
CA ARG A 33 4.30 -17.95 -5.18
C ARG A 33 4.77 -16.51 -5.31
N THR A 34 4.43 -15.63 -4.37
CA THR A 34 4.87 -14.24 -4.42
C THR A 34 6.39 -14.10 -4.40
N PHE A 35 7.09 -14.86 -3.54
CA PHE A 35 8.56 -14.80 -3.50
C PHE A 35 9.22 -15.39 -4.75
N ALA A 36 8.61 -16.41 -5.38
CA ALA A 36 9.08 -16.98 -6.65
C ALA A 36 10.62 -17.22 -6.72
N PHE A 37 11.23 -17.71 -5.62
CA PHE A 37 12.66 -18.02 -5.60
C PHE A 37 12.99 -19.09 -6.65
N ARG A 38 14.12 -18.89 -7.32
CA ARG A 38 14.72 -19.76 -8.32
C ARG A 38 15.93 -20.47 -7.71
N THR A 39 16.23 -21.66 -8.23
CA THR A 39 17.46 -22.36 -7.87
C THR A 39 18.68 -21.52 -8.21
N GLY A 40 19.61 -21.41 -7.25
CA GLY A 40 20.81 -20.60 -7.38
C GLY A 40 20.65 -19.12 -7.05
N ASP A 41 19.45 -18.64 -6.69
CA ASP A 41 19.30 -17.25 -6.23
C ASP A 41 20.23 -16.94 -5.06
N GLN A 42 20.84 -15.75 -5.11
CA GLN A 42 21.55 -15.15 -3.99
C GLN A 42 20.63 -14.11 -3.35
N VAL A 43 19.91 -14.54 -2.31
CA VAL A 43 18.94 -13.71 -1.61
C VAL A 43 19.66 -12.84 -0.58
N LEU A 44 19.45 -11.53 -0.62
CA LEU A 44 19.78 -10.61 0.46
C LEU A 44 18.50 -10.18 1.17
N PHE A 45 18.44 -10.40 2.47
CA PHE A 45 17.37 -9.92 3.34
C PHE A 45 17.88 -8.67 4.06
N LEU A 46 17.29 -7.52 3.76
CA LEU A 46 17.46 -6.26 4.49
C LEU A 46 16.41 -6.19 5.59
N ALA A 47 16.84 -6.42 6.83
CA ALA A 47 15.99 -6.53 8.01
C ALA A 47 16.24 -5.37 8.99
N ASP A 48 15.32 -5.20 9.93
CA ASP A 48 15.42 -4.23 11.01
C ASP A 48 14.90 -4.85 12.33
N PRO A 49 15.14 -4.22 13.50
CA PRO A 49 14.87 -4.83 14.80
C PRO A 49 13.39 -5.04 15.14
N LEU A 50 12.45 -4.39 14.43
CA LEU A 50 11.01 -4.56 14.68
C LEU A 50 10.41 -5.75 13.94
N LEU A 51 11.19 -6.45 13.13
CA LEU A 51 10.72 -7.60 12.37
C LEU A 51 10.66 -8.85 13.26
N ASP A 52 9.54 -9.57 13.22
CA ASP A 52 9.44 -10.90 13.81
C ASP A 52 10.49 -11.84 13.20
N SER A 53 11.40 -12.37 14.00
CA SER A 53 12.47 -13.25 13.53
C SER A 53 11.94 -14.50 12.82
N ARG A 54 10.72 -14.96 13.17
CA ARG A 54 10.07 -16.09 12.49
C ARG A 54 9.80 -15.80 11.00
N VAL A 55 9.63 -14.53 10.61
CA VAL A 55 9.49 -14.12 9.20
C VAL A 55 10.80 -14.35 8.44
N ILE A 56 11.94 -13.99 9.05
CA ILE A 56 13.27 -14.23 8.48
C ILE A 56 13.48 -15.74 8.29
N ASP A 57 13.17 -16.53 9.31
CA ASP A 57 13.33 -17.98 9.27
C ASP A 57 12.44 -18.63 8.21
N ALA A 58 11.17 -18.22 8.10
CA ALA A 58 10.23 -18.74 7.11
C ALA A 58 10.68 -18.43 5.67
N ILE A 59 11.07 -17.18 5.41
CA ILE A 59 11.56 -16.76 4.08
C ILE A 59 12.88 -17.48 3.77
N GLY A 60 13.78 -17.60 4.74
CA GLY A 60 15.04 -18.32 4.58
C GLY A 60 14.87 -19.82 4.33
N ALA A 61 13.93 -20.47 5.02
CA ALA A 61 13.59 -21.86 4.80
C ALA A 61 13.00 -22.07 3.39
N HIS A 62 12.09 -21.21 2.96
CA HIS A 62 11.54 -21.23 1.61
C HIS A 62 12.62 -21.04 0.54
N ALA A 63 13.50 -20.03 0.69
CA ALA A 63 14.62 -19.81 -0.21
C ALA A 63 15.50 -21.06 -0.34
N ARG A 64 15.92 -21.66 0.79
CA ARG A 64 16.71 -22.90 0.78
C ARG A 64 15.97 -24.07 0.16
N ALA A 65 14.67 -24.23 0.42
CA ALA A 65 13.85 -25.28 -0.18
C ALA A 65 13.75 -25.15 -1.71
N ARG A 66 13.92 -23.94 -2.27
CA ARG A 66 14.01 -23.68 -3.71
C ARG A 66 15.44 -23.78 -4.28
N GLY A 67 16.42 -24.15 -3.46
CA GLY A 67 17.83 -24.23 -3.85
C GLY A 67 18.52 -22.86 -3.95
N ALA A 68 17.99 -21.84 -3.28
CA ALA A 68 18.63 -20.53 -3.15
C ALA A 68 19.47 -20.45 -1.87
N THR A 69 20.35 -19.45 -1.83
CA THR A 69 21.11 -19.07 -0.63
C THR A 69 20.57 -17.76 -0.09
N MET A 70 20.62 -17.55 1.23
CA MET A 70 20.16 -16.29 1.84
C MET A 70 21.21 -15.75 2.81
N ARG A 71 21.44 -14.44 2.73
CA ARG A 71 22.16 -13.66 3.74
C ARG A 71 21.21 -12.63 4.33
N VAL A 72 21.34 -12.40 5.63
CA VAL A 72 20.57 -11.37 6.33
C VAL A 72 21.54 -10.26 6.71
N TYR A 73 21.14 -9.02 6.43
CA TYR A 73 21.77 -7.83 6.96
C TYR A 73 20.71 -7.09 7.77
N MET A 74 20.99 -6.84 9.05
CA MET A 74 20.06 -6.17 9.96
C MET A 74 20.71 -4.87 10.44
N GLU A 75 20.05 -3.76 10.19
CA GLU A 75 20.41 -2.47 10.81
C GLU A 75 20.03 -2.47 12.30
N PRO A 76 20.74 -1.73 13.16
CA PRO A 76 20.38 -1.58 14.57
C PRO A 76 19.13 -0.72 14.79
N SER A 77 18.55 -0.15 13.73
CA SER A 77 17.39 0.73 13.74
C SER A 77 16.53 0.47 12.52
N CYS A 78 15.21 0.59 12.66
CA CYS A 78 14.27 0.59 11.54
C CYS A 78 14.28 1.91 10.74
N ARG A 79 14.82 2.98 11.32
CA ARG A 79 14.98 4.29 10.66
C ARG A 79 16.22 4.28 9.77
N VAL A 80 16.12 3.62 8.63
CA VAL A 80 17.19 3.55 7.62
C VAL A 80 16.90 4.58 6.55
N GLU A 81 17.50 5.78 6.66
CA GLU A 81 17.21 6.91 5.77
C GLU A 81 17.84 6.78 4.38
N ARG A 82 18.94 6.03 4.27
CA ARG A 82 19.65 5.77 3.01
C ARG A 82 20.27 4.39 3.03
N ILE A 83 20.53 3.82 1.87
CA ILE A 83 21.28 2.56 1.76
C ILE A 83 22.73 2.78 2.23
N PRO A 84 23.20 2.12 3.30
CA PRO A 84 24.57 2.25 3.79
C PRO A 84 25.58 1.81 2.71
N ASP A 85 26.73 2.47 2.65
CA ASP A 85 27.75 2.21 1.63
C ASP A 85 28.34 0.79 1.75
N GLU A 86 28.43 0.28 2.98
CA GLU A 86 28.85 -1.09 3.28
C GLU A 86 27.86 -2.16 2.82
N VAL A 87 26.58 -1.81 2.64
CA VAL A 87 25.53 -2.72 2.16
C VAL A 87 25.51 -2.79 0.64
N LYS A 88 25.90 -1.71 -0.06
CA LYS A 88 25.88 -1.66 -1.53
C LYS A 88 26.62 -2.83 -2.20
N PRO A 89 27.82 -3.26 -1.76
CA PRO A 89 28.48 -4.45 -2.30
C PRO A 89 27.72 -5.76 -2.08
N LEU A 90 26.94 -5.88 -1.00
CA LEU A 90 26.08 -7.04 -0.76
C LEU A 90 24.90 -7.03 -1.73
N LEU A 91 24.27 -5.86 -1.91
CA LEU A 91 23.20 -5.64 -2.86
C LEU A 91 23.64 -5.94 -4.30
N SER A 92 24.82 -5.49 -4.74
CA SER A 92 25.32 -5.76 -6.11
C SER A 92 25.53 -7.25 -6.40
N LYS A 93 25.76 -8.08 -5.37
CA LYS A 93 25.97 -9.53 -5.53
C LYS A 93 24.65 -10.31 -5.54
N ALA A 94 23.62 -9.79 -4.89
CA ALA A 94 22.34 -10.47 -4.77
C ALA A 94 21.63 -10.55 -6.14
N SER A 95 20.96 -11.67 -6.42
CA SER A 95 20.01 -11.77 -7.54
C SER A 95 18.59 -11.41 -7.10
N PHE A 96 18.32 -11.53 -5.80
CA PHE A 96 17.01 -11.33 -5.21
C PHE A 96 17.14 -10.58 -3.87
N VAL A 97 16.25 -9.63 -3.62
CA VAL A 97 16.25 -8.85 -2.37
C VAL A 97 14.88 -8.92 -1.70
N VAL A 98 14.89 -9.20 -0.40
CA VAL A 98 13.75 -9.03 0.50
C VAL A 98 14.05 -7.84 1.40
N SER A 99 13.14 -6.87 1.51
CA SER A 99 13.42 -5.63 2.27
C SER A 99 12.26 -5.21 3.17
N THR A 100 12.59 -4.82 4.40
CA THR A 100 11.72 -4.00 5.26
C THR A 100 12.03 -2.50 5.15
N TRP A 101 13.16 -2.09 4.58
CA TRP A 101 13.67 -0.71 4.67
C TRP A 101 13.00 0.28 3.73
N PHE A 102 12.41 1.36 4.24
CA PHE A 102 11.69 2.34 3.44
C PHE A 102 12.55 2.96 2.33
N CYS A 103 13.78 3.37 2.65
CA CYS A 103 14.69 4.01 1.69
C CYS A 103 14.96 3.18 0.42
N SER A 104 14.87 1.84 0.47
CA SER A 104 15.17 0.99 -0.68
C SER A 104 14.20 1.14 -1.85
N ILE A 105 13.02 1.75 -1.62
CA ILE A 105 11.99 1.95 -2.65
C ILE A 105 12.44 2.99 -3.67
N LEU A 106 12.97 4.12 -3.19
CA LEU A 106 13.31 5.29 -3.99
C LEU A 106 14.81 5.50 -4.18
N ASP A 107 15.67 4.72 -3.50
CA ASP A 107 17.12 4.82 -3.64
C ASP A 107 17.56 4.58 -5.10
N PRO A 108 18.27 5.54 -5.74
CA PRO A 108 18.70 5.43 -7.13
C PRO A 108 19.55 4.20 -7.43
N PHE A 109 20.37 3.74 -6.48
CA PHE A 109 21.20 2.55 -6.64
C PHE A 109 20.31 1.29 -6.69
N CYS A 110 19.33 1.17 -5.80
CA CYS A 110 18.36 0.07 -5.82
C CYS A 110 17.46 0.10 -7.08
N ILE A 111 17.05 1.29 -7.54
CA ILE A 111 16.34 1.44 -8.83
C ILE A 111 17.21 0.95 -9.99
N GLY A 112 18.50 1.32 -10.00
CA GLY A 112 19.46 0.90 -11.01
C GLY A 112 19.62 -0.63 -11.08
N LEU A 113 19.75 -1.29 -9.93
CA LEU A 113 19.86 -2.75 -9.85
C LEU A 113 18.59 -3.47 -10.35
N ARG A 114 17.41 -2.94 -10.03
CA ARG A 114 16.13 -3.46 -10.58
C ARG A 114 16.09 -3.35 -12.11
N LYS A 115 16.53 -2.23 -12.68
CA LYS A 115 16.63 -2.07 -14.14
C LYS A 115 17.62 -3.05 -14.78
N GLN A 116 18.58 -3.57 -14.03
CA GLN A 116 19.53 -4.60 -14.46
C GLN A 116 19.01 -6.04 -14.25
N GLY A 117 17.77 -6.21 -13.77
CA GLY A 117 17.13 -7.51 -13.63
C GLY A 117 17.04 -8.05 -12.20
N GLN A 118 17.61 -7.35 -11.20
CA GLN A 118 17.49 -7.78 -9.80
C GLN A 118 16.03 -7.78 -9.34
N ARG A 119 15.59 -8.85 -8.67
CA ARG A 119 14.19 -9.06 -8.27
C ARG A 119 13.97 -8.68 -6.80
N TRP A 120 12.86 -8.01 -6.51
CA TRP A 120 12.61 -7.43 -5.18
C TRP A 120 11.22 -7.78 -4.65
N VAL A 121 11.17 -8.15 -3.37
CA VAL A 121 9.94 -8.25 -2.57
C VAL A 121 10.06 -7.35 -1.35
N LYS A 122 9.17 -6.38 -1.24
CA LYS A 122 9.03 -5.50 -0.09
C LYS A 122 8.01 -6.09 0.89
N ILE A 123 8.36 -6.18 2.17
CA ILE A 123 7.53 -6.81 3.21
C ILE A 123 7.01 -5.82 4.27
N THR A 124 6.79 -4.55 3.92
CA THR A 124 6.33 -3.49 4.84
C THR A 124 5.13 -3.93 5.70
N TYR A 125 4.18 -4.63 5.09
CA TYR A 125 2.94 -5.06 5.74
C TYR A 125 3.02 -6.47 6.33
N PHE A 126 4.11 -7.21 6.10
CA PHE A 126 4.28 -8.59 6.56
C PHE A 126 5.41 -8.69 7.59
N ARG A 127 5.20 -8.03 8.74
CA ARG A 127 6.18 -7.94 9.81
C ARG A 127 6.06 -9.00 10.91
N ASN A 128 4.95 -9.75 10.90
CA ASN A 128 4.64 -10.81 11.86
C ASN A 128 4.19 -12.06 11.09
N LEU A 129 4.77 -13.21 11.40
CA LEU A 129 4.44 -14.47 10.72
C LEU A 129 2.95 -14.85 10.90
N ASP A 130 2.34 -14.44 12.01
CA ASP A 130 0.93 -14.75 12.31
C ASP A 130 -0.04 -14.11 11.30
N LEU A 131 0.42 -13.15 10.49
CA LEU A 131 -0.35 -12.60 9.37
C LEU A 131 -0.72 -13.66 8.33
N LEU A 132 -0.01 -14.80 8.26
CA LEU A 132 -0.41 -15.94 7.41
C LEU A 132 -1.77 -16.53 7.79
N HIS A 133 -2.26 -16.29 9.02
CA HIS A 133 -3.58 -16.74 9.45
C HIS A 133 -4.71 -15.77 9.08
N THR A 134 -4.40 -14.64 8.44
CA THR A 134 -5.39 -13.63 8.07
C THR A 134 -6.09 -13.94 6.74
N PRO A 135 -7.32 -13.44 6.52
CA PRO A 135 -8.02 -13.54 5.24
C PRO A 135 -7.24 -12.95 4.05
N GLN A 136 -6.61 -11.79 4.23
CA GLN A 136 -5.81 -11.13 3.19
C GLN A 136 -4.62 -11.95 2.71
N ALA A 137 -3.98 -12.76 3.57
CA ALA A 137 -2.82 -13.57 3.17
C ALA A 137 -3.18 -14.71 2.20
N ARG A 138 -4.42 -15.20 2.25
CA ARG A 138 -4.94 -16.26 1.38
C ARG A 138 -5.80 -15.74 0.21
N PHE A 139 -5.93 -14.42 0.05
CA PHE A 139 -6.70 -13.87 -1.05
C PHE A 139 -5.95 -14.10 -2.38
N PRO A 140 -6.60 -14.61 -3.45
CA PRO A 140 -5.91 -14.94 -4.69
C PRO A 140 -5.19 -13.74 -5.32
N ILE A 141 -3.88 -13.87 -5.49
CA ILE A 141 -3.01 -12.76 -5.94
C ILE A 141 -3.28 -12.35 -7.41
N GLU A 142 -3.83 -13.27 -8.21
CA GLU A 142 -4.24 -13.01 -9.59
C GLU A 142 -5.44 -12.08 -9.64
N ILE A 143 -6.40 -12.24 -8.71
CA ILE A 143 -7.57 -11.36 -8.61
C ILE A 143 -7.11 -9.95 -8.25
N VAL A 144 -6.19 -9.79 -7.29
CA VAL A 144 -5.59 -8.48 -6.96
C VAL A 144 -5.00 -7.84 -8.23
N GLY A 145 -4.27 -8.62 -9.01
CA GLY A 145 -3.70 -8.19 -10.29
C GLY A 145 -4.74 -7.74 -11.31
N GLU A 146 -5.87 -8.45 -11.41
CA GLU A 146 -6.95 -8.05 -12.33
C GLU A 146 -7.70 -6.82 -11.83
N ILE A 147 -7.93 -6.67 -10.52
CA ILE A 147 -8.49 -5.45 -9.95
C ILE A 147 -7.57 -4.25 -10.30
N THR A 148 -6.25 -4.41 -10.21
CA THR A 148 -5.28 -3.37 -10.62
C THR A 148 -5.44 -2.98 -12.09
N ARG A 149 -5.51 -3.95 -13.00
CA ARG A 149 -5.69 -3.69 -14.44
C ARG A 149 -7.06 -3.06 -14.74
N ALA A 150 -8.12 -3.55 -14.12
CA ALA A 150 -9.46 -3.00 -14.23
C ALA A 150 -9.53 -1.54 -13.76
N THR A 151 -8.86 -1.19 -12.66
CA THR A 151 -8.74 0.22 -12.23
C THR A 151 -7.99 1.04 -13.27
N ALA A 152 -6.88 0.54 -13.83
CA ALA A 152 -6.11 1.25 -14.86
C ALA A 152 -6.92 1.52 -16.13
N ARG A 153 -7.77 0.57 -16.56
CA ARG A 153 -8.67 0.72 -17.73
C ARG A 153 -9.67 1.87 -17.57
N ARG A 154 -9.98 2.30 -16.35
CA ARG A 154 -10.92 3.39 -16.07
C ARG A 154 -10.32 4.79 -16.26
N TYR A 155 -9.01 4.92 -16.43
CA TYR A 155 -8.38 6.22 -16.72
C TYR A 155 -8.64 6.63 -18.18
N PRO A 156 -9.08 7.89 -18.45
CA PRO A 156 -9.18 8.40 -19.81
C PRO A 156 -7.88 8.25 -20.60
N VAL A 157 -8.01 8.07 -21.92
CA VAL A 157 -6.89 7.84 -22.83
C VAL A 157 -6.85 8.94 -23.88
N GLY A 158 -5.67 9.53 -24.10
CA GLY A 158 -5.44 10.49 -25.19
C GLY A 158 -6.08 11.86 -25.01
N THR A 159 -6.63 12.16 -23.83
CA THR A 159 -7.20 13.47 -23.49
C THR A 159 -6.76 13.90 -22.09
N ASP A 160 -6.78 15.21 -21.85
CA ASP A 160 -6.55 15.79 -20.54
C ASP A 160 -7.77 15.54 -19.64
N PHE A 161 -7.55 15.33 -18.34
CA PHE A 161 -8.61 15.15 -17.36
C PHE A 161 -8.10 15.48 -15.95
N ASP A 162 -9.02 15.64 -15.00
CA ASP A 162 -8.66 15.72 -13.60
C ASP A 162 -9.02 14.42 -12.88
N ILE A 163 -8.17 14.00 -11.94
CA ILE A 163 -8.61 13.13 -10.86
C ILE A 163 -9.24 14.00 -9.78
N HIS A 164 -10.51 13.75 -9.47
CA HIS A 164 -11.30 14.51 -8.51
C HIS A 164 -11.70 13.66 -7.32
N PHE A 165 -11.25 14.06 -6.14
CA PHE A 165 -11.52 13.43 -4.85
C PHE A 165 -12.57 14.24 -4.09
N THR A 166 -13.65 13.58 -3.67
CA THR A 166 -14.74 14.21 -2.90
C THR A 166 -15.26 13.31 -1.79
N ASP A 167 -15.84 13.90 -0.74
CA ASP A 167 -16.58 13.17 0.28
C ASP A 167 -17.64 14.06 0.98
N GLN A 168 -18.36 13.49 1.94
CA GLN A 168 -19.38 14.23 2.71
C GLN A 168 -18.81 15.14 3.80
N ARG A 169 -17.52 15.03 4.12
CA ARG A 169 -16.84 15.89 5.12
C ARG A 169 -16.36 17.21 4.52
N GLY A 170 -16.46 17.36 3.20
CA GLY A 170 -16.09 18.57 2.50
C GLY A 170 -14.80 18.46 1.69
N SER A 171 -14.24 17.26 1.50
CA SER A 171 -13.14 17.08 0.54
C SER A 171 -13.60 17.49 -0.86
N ASP A 172 -12.80 18.31 -1.52
CA ASP A 172 -12.91 18.69 -2.93
C ASP A 172 -11.49 19.00 -3.41
N PHE A 173 -10.80 17.97 -3.89
CA PHE A 173 -9.39 18.05 -4.29
C PHE A 173 -9.21 17.50 -5.70
N ARG A 174 -8.44 18.21 -6.53
CA ARG A 174 -8.19 17.87 -7.93
C ARG A 174 -6.70 17.75 -8.21
N ILE A 175 -6.35 16.75 -9.02
CA ILE A 175 -5.02 16.59 -9.62
C ILE A 175 -5.20 16.52 -11.13
N HIS A 176 -4.59 17.45 -11.85
CA HIS A 176 -4.63 17.47 -13.31
C HIS A 176 -3.75 16.39 -13.92
N PHE A 177 -4.22 15.75 -14.98
CA PHE A 177 -3.50 14.77 -15.78
C PHE A 177 -3.50 15.15 -17.25
N THR A 178 -2.30 15.09 -17.85
CA THR A 178 -2.13 15.00 -19.30
C THR A 178 -2.09 13.55 -19.77
N PRO A 179 -2.28 13.27 -21.07
CA PRO A 179 -2.07 11.95 -21.65
C PRO A 179 -0.68 11.37 -21.37
N GLU A 180 0.36 12.21 -21.37
CA GLU A 180 1.72 11.77 -21.06
C GLU A 180 1.82 11.33 -19.60
N MET A 181 1.29 12.12 -18.66
CA MET A 181 1.31 11.78 -17.24
C MET A 181 0.63 10.45 -16.95
N ARG A 182 -0.56 10.25 -17.54
CA ARG A 182 -1.32 9.00 -17.43
C ARG A 182 -0.51 7.81 -17.96
N ASN A 183 0.13 7.96 -19.12
CA ASN A 183 0.94 6.89 -19.71
C ASN A 183 2.20 6.58 -18.90
N ASN A 184 2.90 7.60 -18.40
CA ASN A 184 4.08 7.41 -17.55
C ASN A 184 3.74 6.65 -16.27
N MET A 185 2.67 7.06 -15.58
CA MET A 185 2.24 6.42 -14.34
C MET A 185 1.84 4.95 -14.55
N LEU A 186 0.98 4.69 -15.54
CA LEU A 186 0.46 3.35 -15.80
C LEU A 186 1.49 2.40 -16.43
N ALA A 187 2.61 2.91 -16.95
CA ALA A 187 3.72 2.10 -17.44
C ALA A 187 4.60 1.53 -16.31
N THR A 188 4.40 1.93 -15.07
CA THR A 188 5.21 1.43 -13.94
C THR A 188 4.87 0.00 -13.56
N ASN A 189 5.83 -0.68 -12.92
CA ASN A 189 5.67 -2.06 -12.45
C ASN A 189 4.46 -2.25 -11.50
N ARG A 190 4.04 -1.21 -10.76
CA ARG A 190 2.92 -1.29 -9.82
C ARG A 190 1.56 -1.45 -10.53
N TRP A 191 1.42 -0.96 -11.76
CA TRP A 191 0.17 -1.03 -12.53
C TRP A 191 0.05 -2.28 -13.41
N ARG A 192 1.09 -3.11 -13.46
CA ARG A 192 1.15 -4.32 -14.30
C ARG A 192 0.17 -5.42 -13.88
N GLY A 193 -0.30 -5.38 -12.63
CA GLY A 193 -1.19 -6.39 -12.06
C GLY A 193 -0.51 -7.76 -11.87
N ARG A 194 0.80 -7.75 -11.56
CA ARG A 194 1.59 -8.93 -11.25
C ARG A 194 2.04 -8.84 -9.80
N MET A 195 1.69 -9.86 -9.02
CA MET A 195 1.83 -9.87 -7.56
C MET A 195 2.87 -10.86 -7.06
N ASP A 196 3.69 -11.36 -7.99
CA ASP A 196 4.77 -12.28 -7.74
C ASP A 196 6.08 -11.79 -8.37
N ALA A 197 7.18 -12.28 -7.81
CA ALA A 197 8.53 -11.90 -8.20
C ALA A 197 9.14 -12.87 -9.22
N SER A 198 8.35 -13.42 -10.16
CA SER A 198 8.87 -14.39 -11.14
C SER A 198 9.68 -13.79 -12.28
N GLU A 199 9.64 -12.47 -12.48
CA GLU A 199 10.25 -11.79 -13.63
C GLU A 199 11.44 -10.91 -13.23
N ASP A 200 12.42 -10.79 -14.11
CA ASP A 200 13.62 -9.99 -13.86
C ASP A 200 13.26 -8.51 -13.73
N GLY A 201 13.85 -7.83 -12.75
CA GLY A 201 13.61 -6.42 -12.46
C GLY A 201 12.27 -6.12 -11.77
N CYS A 202 11.52 -7.15 -11.34
CA CYS A 202 10.28 -6.97 -10.63
C CYS A 202 10.48 -6.28 -9.26
N TYR A 203 9.47 -5.54 -8.84
CA TYR A 203 9.33 -5.01 -7.49
C TYR A 203 7.87 -5.20 -7.06
N VAL A 204 7.63 -6.06 -6.07
CA VAL A 204 6.28 -6.38 -5.57
C VAL A 204 6.23 -6.25 -4.05
N HIS A 205 5.02 -6.08 -3.51
CA HIS A 205 4.78 -6.08 -2.06
C HIS A 205 4.20 -7.42 -1.60
N TYR A 206 4.60 -7.84 -0.41
CA TYR A 206 3.95 -8.90 0.34
C TYR A 206 3.54 -8.38 1.72
N LEU A 207 2.31 -8.55 2.21
CA LEU A 207 1.16 -9.19 1.57
C LEU A 207 0.73 -8.48 0.27
N ALA A 208 0.19 -9.25 -0.69
CA ALA A 208 -0.31 -8.73 -1.96
C ALA A 208 -1.60 -7.92 -1.72
N ALA A 209 -1.42 -6.70 -1.25
CA ALA A 209 -2.51 -5.88 -0.72
C ALA A 209 -2.32 -4.39 -1.01
N HIS A 210 -1.07 -3.92 -0.96
CA HIS A 210 -0.73 -2.54 -1.30
C HIS A 210 -0.67 -2.36 -2.82
N GLY A 211 -1.66 -1.64 -3.36
CA GLY A 211 -1.75 -1.36 -4.78
C GLY A 211 -0.92 -0.15 -5.22
N PRO A 212 -1.07 0.24 -6.49
CA PRO A 212 -0.55 1.51 -6.99
C PRO A 212 -1.33 2.70 -6.42
N ASN A 213 -0.67 3.86 -6.42
CA ASN A 213 -1.31 5.13 -6.08
C ASN A 213 -2.08 5.66 -7.29
N LEU A 214 -3.26 6.25 -7.06
CA LEU A 214 -4.07 6.81 -8.15
C LEU A 214 -3.38 8.01 -8.83
N TRP A 215 -2.49 8.68 -8.09
CA TRP A 215 -1.44 9.56 -8.59
C TRP A 215 -0.16 9.35 -7.76
N ASP A 216 0.99 9.37 -8.42
CA ASP A 216 2.31 9.55 -7.80
C ASP A 216 3.26 10.26 -8.77
N HIS A 217 4.47 10.60 -8.30
CA HIS A 217 5.46 11.32 -9.11
C HIS A 217 6.00 10.52 -10.31
N ASN A 218 5.70 9.22 -10.46
CA ASN A 218 6.02 8.53 -11.71
C ASN A 218 5.22 9.08 -12.89
N ALA A 219 4.08 9.75 -12.65
CA ALA A 219 3.36 10.51 -13.68
C ALA A 219 4.28 11.53 -14.38
N VAL A 220 5.23 12.12 -13.65
CA VAL A 220 6.26 13.04 -14.17
C VAL A 220 7.66 12.42 -14.14
N LYS A 221 7.76 11.08 -14.21
CA LYS A 221 9.03 10.32 -14.22
C LYS A 221 9.94 10.61 -13.01
N ASN A 222 9.36 10.98 -11.87
CA ASN A 222 10.04 11.44 -10.66
C ASN A 222 10.88 12.71 -10.84
N ASP A 223 10.59 13.52 -11.87
CA ASP A 223 11.16 14.85 -12.02
C ASP A 223 10.40 15.83 -11.13
N LEU A 224 10.94 16.04 -9.92
CA LEU A 224 10.37 16.94 -8.92
C LEU A 224 10.39 18.43 -9.33
N SER A 225 11.01 18.78 -10.46
CA SER A 225 10.99 20.14 -11.00
C SER A 225 9.78 20.41 -11.89
N VAL A 226 9.08 19.36 -12.36
CA VAL A 226 7.86 19.49 -13.16
C VAL A 226 6.69 19.76 -12.21
N PRO A 227 6.04 20.94 -12.28
CA PRO A 227 4.93 21.24 -11.39
C PRO A 227 3.69 20.43 -11.79
N THR A 228 3.15 19.66 -10.86
CA THR A 228 1.81 19.07 -11.01
C THR A 228 0.76 20.07 -10.58
N GLN A 229 -0.25 20.30 -11.42
CA GLN A 229 -1.36 21.17 -11.06
C GLN A 229 -2.29 20.42 -10.10
N MET A 230 -2.25 20.80 -8.84
CA MET A 230 -3.16 20.32 -7.81
C MET A 230 -3.81 21.48 -7.08
N SER A 231 -5.05 21.30 -6.66
CA SER A 231 -5.77 22.33 -5.91
C SER A 231 -6.93 21.76 -5.12
N GLY A 232 -7.29 22.45 -4.04
CA GLY A 232 -8.48 22.16 -3.25
C GLY A 232 -8.15 21.69 -1.85
N VAL A 233 -9.07 20.93 -1.27
CA VAL A 233 -9.03 20.55 0.15
C VAL A 233 -9.29 19.05 0.33
N LEU A 234 -8.51 18.43 1.21
CA LEU A 234 -8.76 17.09 1.73
C LEU A 234 -9.24 17.20 3.18
N CYS A 235 -10.33 16.51 3.50
CA CYS A 235 -10.86 16.35 4.86
C CYS A 235 -10.63 14.90 5.32
N PRO A 236 -9.40 14.53 5.73
CA PRO A 236 -9.08 13.17 6.13
C PRO A 236 -9.91 12.71 7.33
N GLN A 237 -10.24 11.43 7.35
CA GLN A 237 -10.88 10.78 8.50
C GLN A 237 -9.86 10.40 9.57
N TRP A 238 -8.62 10.15 9.18
CA TRP A 238 -7.56 9.70 10.07
C TRP A 238 -6.19 10.04 9.49
N ALA A 239 -5.12 9.83 10.24
CA ALA A 239 -3.75 9.93 9.78
C ALA A 239 -2.88 8.93 10.54
N VAL A 240 -1.83 8.42 9.88
CA VAL A 240 -0.88 7.52 10.52
C VAL A 240 -0.20 8.22 11.70
N GLY A 241 -0.07 7.51 12.82
CA GLY A 241 0.43 8.05 14.09
C GLY A 241 -0.62 8.54 15.07
N PHE A 242 -1.89 8.64 14.65
CA PHE A 242 -3.00 8.98 15.55
C PHE A 242 -3.74 7.72 16.00
N ALA A 243 -4.15 7.67 17.27
CA ALA A 243 -4.74 6.47 17.86
C ALA A 243 -6.19 6.19 17.41
N GLU A 244 -6.95 7.22 17.05
CA GLU A 244 -8.35 7.12 16.62
C GLU A 244 -8.65 8.09 15.46
N PRO A 245 -9.69 7.82 14.65
CA PRO A 245 -10.18 8.75 13.64
C PRO A 245 -10.54 10.12 14.22
N PHE A 246 -10.40 11.16 13.41
CA PHE A 246 -10.70 12.53 13.79
C PHE A 246 -12.20 12.73 14.00
N LYS A 247 -12.56 13.41 15.10
CA LYS A 247 -13.95 13.76 15.41
C LYS A 247 -14.39 15.02 14.66
N GLU A 248 -13.47 15.96 14.50
CA GLU A 248 -13.66 17.17 13.71
C GLU A 248 -13.30 16.90 12.23
N PRO A 249 -14.06 17.42 11.26
CA PRO A 249 -13.62 17.51 9.87
C PRO A 249 -12.49 18.54 9.73
N ILE A 250 -11.24 18.06 9.68
CA ILE A 250 -10.04 18.91 9.57
C ILE A 250 -9.76 19.15 8.08
N GLY A 251 -9.76 20.40 7.62
CA GLY A 251 -9.50 20.72 6.21
C GLY A 251 -8.02 20.96 5.91
N VAL A 252 -7.39 20.15 5.06
CA VAL A 252 -6.01 20.31 4.59
C VAL A 252 -6.03 20.86 3.17
N HIS A 253 -5.62 22.11 2.99
CA HIS A 253 -5.70 22.83 1.71
C HIS A 253 -4.38 22.79 0.97
N PHE A 254 -4.46 22.61 -0.34
CA PHE A 254 -3.31 22.53 -1.24
C PHE A 254 -3.30 23.67 -2.25
N GLU A 255 -2.12 24.24 -2.46
CA GLU A 255 -1.82 25.17 -3.55
C GLU A 255 -0.66 24.62 -4.38
N GLY A 256 -0.98 24.11 -5.57
CA GLY A 256 -0.09 23.17 -6.24
C GLY A 256 0.12 21.93 -5.37
N GLU A 257 1.33 21.39 -5.37
CA GLU A 257 1.66 20.19 -4.61
C GLU A 257 1.86 20.44 -3.10
N TYR A 258 1.77 21.69 -2.63
CA TYR A 258 2.13 22.05 -1.27
C TYR A 258 0.90 22.32 -0.39
N VAL A 259 0.96 21.87 0.86
CA VAL A 259 -0.05 22.21 1.87
C VAL A 259 0.10 23.69 2.25
N SER A 260 -0.90 24.49 1.92
CA SER A 260 -0.91 25.93 2.17
C SER A 260 -1.50 26.29 3.54
N ARG A 261 -2.51 25.53 4.01
CA ARG A 261 -3.12 25.71 5.32
C ARG A 261 -3.81 24.45 5.84
N VAL A 262 -4.00 24.39 7.15
CA VAL A 262 -4.83 23.39 7.84
C VAL A 262 -5.88 24.10 8.71
N GLU A 263 -7.15 23.79 8.46
CA GLU A 263 -8.33 24.32 9.15
C GLU A 263 -8.81 23.36 10.24
N GLY A 264 -9.42 23.92 11.29
CA GLY A 264 -9.93 23.18 12.45
C GLY A 264 -9.34 23.69 13.77
N GLU A 265 -10.06 23.44 14.86
CA GLU A 265 -9.75 23.97 16.20
C GLU A 265 -9.28 22.89 17.18
N SER A 266 -9.55 21.62 16.90
CA SER A 266 -9.16 20.47 17.73
C SER A 266 -7.64 20.39 17.94
N LYS A 267 -7.25 19.60 18.95
CA LYS A 267 -5.82 19.34 19.22
C LYS A 267 -5.17 18.63 18.02
N GLU A 268 -5.91 17.72 17.40
CA GLU A 268 -5.50 17.00 16.20
C GLU A 268 -5.27 17.98 15.03
N ALA A 269 -6.17 18.95 14.81
CA ALA A 269 -6.00 19.99 13.80
C ALA A 269 -4.76 20.86 14.05
N GLN A 270 -4.48 21.19 15.31
CA GLN A 270 -3.28 21.94 15.69
C GLN A 270 -2.00 21.15 15.38
N ILE A 271 -1.96 19.86 15.73
CA ILE A 271 -0.83 18.96 15.42
C ILE A 271 -0.64 18.85 13.91
N LEU A 272 -1.71 18.59 13.15
CA LEU A 272 -1.63 18.49 11.70
C LEU A 272 -1.16 19.80 11.06
N ARG A 273 -1.59 20.96 11.57
CA ARG A 273 -1.11 22.26 11.09
C ARG A 273 0.39 22.43 11.29
N GLU A 274 0.91 22.07 12.45
CA GLU A 274 2.34 22.16 12.75
C GLU A 274 3.18 21.21 11.88
N MET A 275 2.63 20.03 11.56
CA MET A 275 3.30 19.02 10.77
C MET A 275 3.26 19.30 9.27
N LEU A 276 2.07 19.60 8.74
CA LEU A 276 1.78 19.50 7.31
C LEU A 276 2.07 20.78 6.52
N VAL A 277 1.92 21.96 7.10
CA VAL A 277 2.03 23.23 6.34
C VAL A 277 3.42 23.36 5.72
N GLY A 278 3.45 23.61 4.41
CA GLY A 278 4.67 23.62 3.60
C GLY A 278 5.15 22.23 3.15
N GLY A 279 4.55 21.15 3.63
CA GLY A 279 4.78 19.80 3.14
C GLY A 279 4.26 19.60 1.72
N ARG A 280 4.82 18.64 1.01
CA ARG A 280 4.55 18.35 -0.40
C ARG A 280 3.83 17.00 -0.54
N MET A 281 2.74 16.98 -1.30
CA MET A 281 2.07 15.75 -1.71
C MET A 281 3.02 14.88 -2.54
N ILE A 282 3.25 13.64 -2.15
CA ILE A 282 4.05 12.67 -2.91
C ILE A 282 3.25 11.46 -3.40
N GLU A 283 2.14 11.16 -2.74
CA GLU A 283 1.25 10.06 -3.09
C GLU A 283 -0.21 10.53 -3.01
N GLY A 284 -0.91 10.56 -4.14
CA GLY A 284 -2.28 11.07 -4.24
C GLY A 284 -3.27 9.92 -4.39
N GLY A 285 -4.00 9.61 -3.32
CA GLY A 285 -4.95 8.50 -3.33
C GLY A 285 -4.26 7.15 -3.50
N GLY A 286 -3.21 6.88 -2.70
CA GLY A 286 -2.74 5.52 -2.49
C GLY A 286 -3.90 4.61 -2.10
N CYS A 287 -3.99 3.41 -2.70
CA CYS A 287 -5.19 2.59 -2.59
C CYS A 287 -4.83 1.11 -2.39
N GLY A 288 -5.58 0.46 -1.50
CA GLY A 288 -5.56 -0.97 -1.31
C GLY A 288 -6.28 -1.73 -2.44
N PHE A 289 -5.89 -2.98 -2.68
CA PHE A 289 -6.49 -3.82 -3.74
C PHE A 289 -6.88 -5.23 -3.27
N ASN A 290 -6.83 -5.49 -1.97
CA ASN A 290 -7.18 -6.80 -1.39
C ASN A 290 -8.50 -6.70 -0.61
N PRO A 291 -9.63 -7.19 -1.15
CA PRO A 291 -10.95 -7.16 -0.50
C PRO A 291 -11.02 -7.77 0.90
N LYS A 292 -10.04 -8.61 1.26
CA LYS A 292 -9.95 -9.28 2.56
C LYS A 292 -8.99 -8.57 3.53
N ALA A 293 -8.42 -7.43 3.13
CA ALA A 293 -7.64 -6.58 4.01
C ALA A 293 -8.55 -5.75 4.93
N PRO A 294 -8.20 -5.63 6.23
CA PRO A 294 -8.98 -4.83 7.17
C PRO A 294 -9.07 -3.36 6.74
N ARG A 295 -10.29 -2.85 6.69
CA ARG A 295 -10.56 -1.46 6.26
C ARG A 295 -10.10 -0.41 7.26
N HIS A 296 -10.21 -0.70 8.56
CA HIS A 296 -9.91 0.25 9.64
C HIS A 296 -8.53 0.04 10.27
N THR A 297 -7.59 -0.54 9.50
CA THR A 297 -6.18 -0.65 9.89
C THR A 297 -5.36 0.17 8.90
N ILE A 298 -4.76 1.25 9.39
CA ILE A 298 -4.11 2.26 8.52
C ILE A 298 -2.59 2.31 8.66
N TYR A 299 -2.01 1.52 9.56
CA TYR A 299 -0.55 1.47 9.74
C TYR A 299 0.04 0.33 8.88
N PRO A 300 1.24 0.49 8.30
CA PRO A 300 2.09 1.70 8.36
C PRO A 300 1.79 2.80 7.34
N ALA A 301 1.09 2.53 6.24
CA ALA A 301 0.87 3.51 5.17
C ALA A 301 -0.52 3.38 4.51
N GLY A 302 -1.58 3.64 5.29
CA GLY A 302 -2.97 3.51 4.85
C GLY A 302 -3.55 2.09 4.96
N SER A 303 -4.83 1.96 4.59
CA SER A 303 -5.50 0.66 4.56
C SER A 303 -5.31 0.00 3.20
N ASN A 304 -4.95 -1.29 3.21
CA ASN A 304 -4.87 -2.10 2.00
C ASN A 304 -6.23 -2.62 1.50
N SER A 305 -7.32 -2.14 2.10
CA SER A 305 -8.69 -2.47 1.68
C SER A 305 -9.11 -1.64 0.46
N PRO A 306 -9.72 -2.24 -0.57
CA PRO A 306 -10.16 -1.55 -1.78
C PRO A 306 -11.02 -0.32 -1.50
N GLY A 307 -10.64 0.80 -2.14
CA GLY A 307 -11.37 2.06 -2.06
C GLY A 307 -11.13 2.86 -0.77
N ALA A 308 -10.39 2.32 0.19
CA ALA A 308 -9.74 3.14 1.20
C ALA A 308 -8.52 3.81 0.58
N LEU A 309 -8.37 5.10 0.83
CA LEU A 309 -7.39 5.97 0.21
C LEU A 309 -6.45 6.52 1.27
N HIS A 310 -5.19 6.66 0.90
CA HIS A 310 -4.22 7.46 1.64
C HIS A 310 -3.57 8.54 0.78
N PHE A 311 -3.06 9.56 1.43
CA PHE A 311 -2.36 10.69 0.81
C PHE A 311 -1.06 10.91 1.56
N GLY A 312 0.04 10.49 0.93
CA GLY A 312 1.37 10.59 1.48
C GLY A 312 1.93 11.99 1.25
N ILE A 313 2.31 12.66 2.34
CA ILE A 313 2.86 14.02 2.34
C ILE A 313 4.26 13.98 2.93
N ASP A 314 5.24 14.43 2.15
CA ASP A 314 6.57 14.70 2.65
C ASP A 314 6.57 16.06 3.37
N LEU A 315 6.89 16.06 4.65
CA LEU A 315 6.88 17.22 5.53
C LEU A 315 8.07 18.15 5.25
N ALA A 316 7.85 19.45 5.41
CA ALA A 316 8.91 20.45 5.27
C ALA A 316 10.06 20.29 6.29
N LYS A 317 9.77 19.63 7.42
CA LYS A 317 10.72 19.29 8.48
C LYS A 317 10.22 18.06 9.26
N PRO A 318 11.11 17.33 9.96
CA PRO A 318 10.70 16.24 10.83
C PRO A 318 9.61 16.65 11.85
N ALA A 319 8.61 15.80 12.05
CA ALA A 319 7.53 16.04 13.00
C ALA A 319 7.86 15.53 14.42
N ASP A 320 7.93 16.43 15.40
CA ASP A 320 8.16 16.06 16.80
C ASP A 320 7.00 15.27 17.42
N TYR A 321 5.78 15.43 16.92
CA TYR A 321 4.66 14.57 17.32
C TYR A 321 4.95 13.10 16.95
N ILE A 322 5.23 12.83 15.68
CA ILE A 322 5.53 11.49 15.16
C ILE A 322 6.71 10.86 15.90
N ARG A 323 7.79 11.61 16.12
CA ARG A 323 8.95 11.13 16.88
C ARG A 323 8.61 10.71 18.31
N ARG A 324 7.57 11.28 18.92
CA ARG A 324 7.10 10.92 20.28
C ARG A 324 6.16 9.73 20.29
N VAL A 325 5.24 9.64 19.31
CA VAL A 325 4.18 8.62 19.30
C VAL A 325 4.58 7.34 18.54
N MET A 326 5.50 7.46 17.58
CA MET A 326 6.07 6.35 16.82
C MET A 326 7.60 6.54 16.70
N PRO A 327 8.35 6.41 17.81
CA PRO A 327 9.80 6.68 17.83
C PRO A 327 10.61 5.76 16.91
N ASP A 328 10.09 4.56 16.66
CA ASP A 328 10.67 3.51 15.82
C ASP A 328 9.85 3.31 14.54
N TRP A 329 9.21 4.37 14.02
CA TRP A 329 8.55 4.28 12.72
C TRP A 329 9.57 4.06 11.60
N GLU A 330 9.25 3.14 10.68
CA GLU A 330 10.15 2.73 9.61
C GLU A 330 10.18 3.72 8.44
N GLU A 331 9.15 4.55 8.34
CA GLU A 331 9.13 5.69 7.45
C GLU A 331 9.76 6.89 8.17
N PRO A 332 10.60 7.68 7.48
CA PRO A 332 11.28 8.78 8.14
C PRO A 332 10.24 9.77 8.69
N PRO A 333 10.52 10.49 9.79
CA PRO A 333 9.58 11.41 10.44
C PRO A 333 9.23 12.65 9.60
N VAL A 334 9.60 12.62 8.32
CA VAL A 334 9.30 13.59 7.27
C VAL A 334 8.26 13.05 6.30
N HIS A 335 7.62 11.91 6.55
CA HIS A 335 6.48 11.41 5.78
C HIS A 335 5.25 11.32 6.67
N VAL A 336 4.04 11.48 6.13
CA VAL A 336 2.79 11.14 6.83
C VAL A 336 1.69 10.84 5.84
N ASP A 337 0.92 9.79 6.13
CA ASP A 337 -0.26 9.43 5.37
C ASP A 337 -1.53 9.94 6.03
N LEU A 338 -2.26 10.77 5.29
CA LEU A 338 -3.65 11.13 5.60
C LEU A 338 -4.59 10.09 4.99
N VAL A 339 -5.67 9.72 5.67
CA VAL A 339 -6.53 8.61 5.25
C VAL A 339 -7.97 9.05 5.01
N MET A 340 -8.53 8.59 3.90
CA MET A 340 -9.96 8.70 3.55
C MET A 340 -10.51 7.32 3.22
N LEU A 341 -11.46 6.82 3.99
CA LEU A 341 -12.04 5.50 3.81
C LEU A 341 -13.20 5.54 2.81
N ASP A 342 -14.10 6.51 2.92
CA ASP A 342 -15.38 6.58 2.18
C ASP A 342 -15.42 7.66 1.07
N GLY A 343 -14.26 8.00 0.51
CA GLY A 343 -14.14 8.98 -0.57
C GLY A 343 -14.77 8.52 -1.89
N THR A 344 -15.14 9.48 -2.73
CA THR A 344 -15.51 9.28 -4.14
C THR A 344 -14.41 9.84 -5.02
N VAL A 345 -13.96 9.07 -5.99
CA VAL A 345 -12.88 9.45 -6.90
C VAL A 345 -13.33 9.29 -8.34
N ARG A 346 -13.18 10.34 -9.14
CA ARG A 346 -13.42 10.33 -10.58
C ARG A 346 -12.13 10.65 -11.34
N ALA A 347 -11.92 10.02 -12.48
CA ALA A 347 -10.90 10.41 -13.46
C ALA A 347 -11.62 10.89 -14.73
N GLY A 348 -11.70 12.21 -14.91
CA GLY A 348 -12.68 12.80 -15.83
C GLY A 348 -14.10 12.38 -15.42
N ASP A 349 -14.87 11.85 -16.37
CA ASP A 349 -16.24 11.35 -16.09
C ASP A 349 -16.27 9.94 -15.48
N ASN A 350 -15.14 9.22 -15.52
CA ASN A 350 -15.08 7.82 -15.10
C ASN A 350 -14.97 7.71 -13.58
N LEU A 351 -15.86 6.93 -12.97
CA LEU A 351 -15.82 6.65 -11.53
C LEU A 351 -14.75 5.61 -11.22
N LEU A 352 -13.80 5.94 -10.34
CA LEU A 352 -12.79 5.00 -9.85
C LEU A 352 -13.22 4.38 -8.52
N VAL A 353 -13.65 5.24 -7.59
CA VAL A 353 -14.16 4.88 -6.26
C VAL A 353 -15.49 5.58 -6.04
N ASP A 354 -16.49 4.85 -5.56
CA ASP A 354 -17.81 5.39 -5.19
C ASP A 354 -18.02 5.24 -3.69
N LYS A 355 -17.94 6.34 -2.93
CA LYS A 355 -18.16 6.35 -1.47
C LYS A 355 -17.39 5.25 -0.72
N GLY A 356 -16.12 5.07 -1.08
CA GLY A 356 -15.23 4.06 -0.52
C GLY A 356 -15.30 2.67 -1.15
N PHE A 357 -16.13 2.48 -2.18
CA PHE A 357 -16.20 1.24 -2.96
C PHE A 357 -15.34 1.35 -4.22
N LEU A 358 -14.32 0.51 -4.36
CA LEU A 358 -13.52 0.46 -5.58
C LEU A 358 -14.33 -0.14 -6.73
N CYS A 359 -14.66 0.67 -7.74
CA CYS A 359 -15.57 0.27 -8.81
C CYS A 359 -15.03 -0.88 -9.69
N ALA A 360 -13.71 -1.08 -9.70
CA ALA A 360 -13.08 -2.21 -10.38
C ALA A 360 -13.49 -3.58 -9.81
N LEU A 361 -13.96 -3.66 -8.57
CA LEU A 361 -14.46 -4.92 -8.00
C LEU A 361 -15.70 -5.48 -8.73
N ARG A 362 -16.42 -4.63 -9.47
CA ARG A 362 -17.57 -5.02 -10.30
C ARG A 362 -17.25 -5.06 -11.79
N ASP A 363 -15.97 -4.95 -12.15
CA ASP A 363 -15.56 -5.09 -13.55
C ASP A 363 -15.85 -6.53 -14.03
N PRO A 364 -16.44 -6.72 -15.21
CA PRO A 364 -16.78 -8.06 -15.71
C PRO A 364 -15.57 -9.02 -15.74
N GLU A 365 -14.38 -8.54 -16.09
CA GLU A 365 -13.16 -9.37 -16.12
C GLU A 365 -12.71 -9.78 -14.71
N VAL A 366 -12.90 -8.90 -13.71
CA VAL A 366 -12.61 -9.20 -12.30
C VAL A 366 -13.60 -10.24 -11.76
N ILE A 367 -14.89 -10.09 -12.04
CA ILE A 367 -15.93 -11.04 -11.63
C ILE A 367 -15.68 -12.41 -12.28
N GLU A 368 -15.39 -12.42 -13.58
CA GLU A 368 -15.06 -13.66 -14.30
C GLU A 368 -13.84 -14.34 -13.69
N MET A 369 -12.77 -13.60 -13.39
CA MET A 369 -11.59 -14.15 -12.74
C MET A 369 -11.91 -14.70 -11.34
N ALA A 370 -12.65 -13.96 -10.52
CA ALA A 370 -13.02 -14.38 -9.17
C ALA A 370 -13.87 -15.67 -9.17
N SER A 371 -14.72 -15.86 -10.19
CA SER A 371 -15.56 -17.06 -10.33
C SER A 371 -14.76 -18.37 -10.44
N ARG A 372 -13.47 -18.27 -10.82
CA ARG A 372 -12.55 -19.42 -10.91
C ARG A 372 -12.04 -19.86 -9.53
N TYR A 373 -12.15 -19.01 -8.52
CA TYR A 373 -11.66 -19.26 -7.15
C TYR A 373 -12.79 -19.48 -6.14
N GLY A 374 -14.02 -19.09 -6.46
CA GLY A 374 -15.17 -19.23 -5.56
C GLY A 374 -16.33 -18.34 -5.99
N ASP A 375 -17.25 -18.06 -5.06
CA ASP A 375 -18.33 -17.09 -5.28
C ASP A 375 -17.74 -15.66 -5.38
N PRO A 376 -17.88 -14.96 -6.52
CA PRO A 376 -17.38 -13.61 -6.69
C PRO A 376 -17.94 -12.62 -5.66
N VAL A 377 -19.20 -12.77 -5.23
CA VAL A 377 -19.82 -11.83 -4.29
C VAL A 377 -19.15 -11.96 -2.92
N ASP A 378 -18.98 -13.19 -2.42
CA ASP A 378 -18.23 -13.42 -1.18
C ASP A 378 -16.78 -12.95 -1.30
N LEU A 379 -16.09 -13.29 -2.39
CA LEU A 379 -14.67 -12.95 -2.55
C LEU A 379 -14.41 -11.45 -2.65
N LEU A 380 -15.22 -10.71 -3.40
CA LEU A 380 -14.97 -9.31 -3.77
C LEU A 380 -15.72 -8.32 -2.89
N GLU A 381 -16.89 -8.69 -2.37
CA GLU A 381 -17.76 -7.80 -1.58
C GLU A 381 -18.05 -8.34 -0.17
N GLY A 382 -17.59 -9.54 0.18
CA GLY A 382 -17.63 -10.08 1.55
C GLY A 382 -16.56 -9.44 2.43
N TRP A 383 -16.77 -8.19 2.83
CA TRP A 383 -15.84 -7.45 3.69
C TRP A 383 -15.70 -8.12 5.06
N VAL A 384 -14.49 -8.06 5.63
CA VAL A 384 -14.15 -8.53 6.98
C VAL A 384 -14.06 -7.35 7.93
#